data_AF-A0A7R8ZYD6-F1
#
_entry.id   AF-A0A7R8ZYD6-F1
#
_cell.length_a   1.000
_cell.length_b   1.000
_cell.length_c   1.000
_cell.angle_alpha   90.00
_cell.angle_beta   90.00
_cell.angle_gamma   90.00
#
_symmetry.space_group_name_H-M   'P 1'
#
loop_
_entity.id
_entity.type
_entity.pdbx_description
1 polymer ?
#
loop_
_entity_poly.entity_id
_entity_poly.type
_entity_poly.pdbx_seq_one_letter_code
_entity_poly.pdbx_strand_id
1 'polypeptide(L)'
;MSKETNVPFDVLSNPEFLREGFAVEDFMKPSRVIIGSSSHRATEVMKEIYYPLTTNGTPILLMDEKSSELTKYAANAFLATKITFMNEVANYCELVGADVDK
;
A
#
# COMPACT_ATOMS: atom_id res chain seq x y z
N MET A 1 7.79 25.04 -6.09
CA MET A 1 6.36 25.13 -6.49
C MET A 1 5.78 26.54 -6.41
N SER A 2 6.32 27.48 -5.61
CA SER A 2 5.88 28.89 -5.62
C SER A 2 6.16 29.67 -6.93
N LYS A 3 6.81 29.03 -7.90
CA LYS A 3 7.02 29.62 -9.24
C LYS A 3 5.77 29.55 -10.11
N GLU A 4 4.85 28.62 -9.83
CA GLU A 4 3.68 28.35 -10.69
C GLU A 4 2.36 28.90 -10.12
N THR A 5 2.24 29.07 -8.81
CA THR A 5 1.03 29.59 -8.17
C THR A 5 1.30 30.20 -6.80
N ASN A 6 0.50 31.21 -6.45
CA ASN A 6 0.42 31.82 -5.12
C ASN A 6 -0.76 31.27 -4.29
N VAL A 7 -1.50 30.31 -4.82
CA VAL A 7 -2.59 29.64 -4.08
C VAL A 7 -1.99 28.63 -3.10
N PRO A 8 -2.30 28.69 -1.79
CA PRO A 8 -1.83 27.69 -0.83
C PRO A 8 -2.40 26.31 -1.13
N PHE A 9 -1.56 25.28 -1.09
CA PHE A 9 -1.96 23.87 -1.24
C PHE A 9 -1.08 22.99 -0.35
N ASP A 10 -1.54 21.77 -0.10
CA ASP A 10 -0.80 20.74 0.63
C ASP A 10 -0.53 19.55 -0.28
N VAL A 11 0.49 18.76 0.07
CA VAL A 11 0.83 17.51 -0.60
C VAL A 11 0.85 16.40 0.45
N LEU A 12 0.45 15.20 0.04
CA LEU A 12 0.50 13.99 0.85
C LEU A 12 0.76 12.78 -0.04
N SER A 13 1.24 11.72 0.58
CA SER A 13 1.38 10.40 -0.01
C SER A 13 0.23 9.50 0.47
N ASN A 14 -0.53 8.93 -0.46
CA ASN A 14 -1.56 7.94 -0.16
C ASN A 14 -1.42 6.77 -1.15
N PRO A 15 -0.50 5.82 -0.87
CA PRO A 15 -0.21 4.74 -1.79
C PRO A 15 -1.40 3.78 -1.89
N GLU A 16 -1.64 3.30 -3.10
CA GLU A 16 -2.65 2.27 -3.38
C GLU A 16 -2.07 0.85 -3.23
N PHE A 17 -2.91 -0.16 -3.01
CA PHE A 17 -2.52 -1.58 -2.94
C PHE A 17 -3.49 -2.48 -3.71
N LEU A 18 -4.03 -1.97 -4.82
CA LEU A 18 -5.08 -2.63 -5.59
C LEU A 18 -4.47 -3.70 -6.50
N ARG A 19 -5.19 -4.81 -6.68
CA ARG A 19 -4.85 -5.84 -7.66
C ARG A 19 -5.66 -5.65 -8.93
N GLU A 20 -5.01 -5.85 -10.07
CA GLU A 20 -5.69 -5.88 -11.36
C GLU A 20 -6.77 -6.96 -11.38
N GLY A 21 -7.96 -6.64 -11.90
CA GLY A 21 -9.14 -7.52 -11.87
C GLY A 21 -9.95 -7.49 -10.57
N PHE A 22 -9.40 -6.97 -9.45
CA PHE A 22 -10.08 -6.90 -8.15
C PHE A 22 -10.14 -5.48 -7.55
N ALA A 23 -9.77 -4.47 -8.33
CA ALA A 23 -9.56 -3.10 -7.85
C ALA A 23 -10.76 -2.50 -7.09
N VAL A 24 -11.99 -2.76 -7.53
CA VAL A 24 -13.20 -2.26 -6.84
C VAL A 24 -13.35 -2.90 -5.46
N GLU A 25 -13.15 -4.21 -5.35
CA GLU A 25 -13.25 -4.93 -4.08
C GLU A 25 -12.12 -4.50 -3.13
N ASP A 26 -10.88 -4.46 -3.63
CA ASP A 26 -9.71 -4.07 -2.85
C ASP A 26 -9.83 -2.61 -2.35
N PHE A 27 -10.45 -1.72 -3.14
CA PHE A 27 -10.69 -0.34 -2.72
C PHE A 27 -11.82 -0.22 -1.69
N MET A 28 -12.89 -1.00 -1.83
CA MET A 28 -14.05 -0.94 -0.93
C MET A 28 -13.80 -1.67 0.41
N LYS A 29 -12.88 -2.63 0.44
CA LYS A 29 -12.53 -3.41 1.64
C LYS A 29 -11.02 -3.57 1.79
N PRO A 30 -10.26 -2.47 1.92
CA PRO A 30 -8.81 -2.57 2.02
C PRO A 30 -8.41 -3.08 3.40
N SER A 31 -7.34 -3.88 3.43
CA SER A 31 -6.73 -4.34 4.68
C SER A 31 -6.20 -3.20 5.56
N ARG A 32 -5.78 -2.09 4.95
CA ARG A 32 -5.44 -0.81 5.59
C ARG A 32 -5.45 0.32 4.57
N VAL A 33 -5.60 1.54 5.03
CA VAL A 33 -5.32 2.77 4.27
C VAL A 33 -4.08 3.44 4.86
N ILE A 34 -3.16 3.90 4.01
CA ILE A 34 -1.93 4.60 4.44
C ILE A 34 -2.00 6.05 4.03
N ILE A 35 -1.75 6.96 4.97
CA ILE A 35 -1.66 8.41 4.72
C ILE A 35 -0.32 8.89 5.27
N GLY A 36 0.57 9.30 4.37
CA GLY A 36 1.82 9.97 4.66
C GLY A 36 1.68 11.48 4.48
N SER A 37 1.74 12.26 5.56
CA SER A 37 1.70 13.72 5.46
C SER A 37 2.29 14.40 6.69
N SER A 38 3.00 15.51 6.47
CA SER A 38 3.38 16.47 7.49
C SER A 38 2.32 17.56 7.73
N SER A 39 1.30 17.64 6.86
CA SER A 39 0.22 18.63 6.97
C SER A 39 -0.96 18.09 7.77
N HIS A 40 -1.24 18.75 8.90
CA HIS A 40 -2.40 18.42 9.72
C HIS A 40 -3.71 18.62 8.95
N ARG A 41 -3.83 19.73 8.19
CA ARG A 41 -5.02 20.04 7.39
C ARG A 41 -5.30 18.93 6.37
N ALA A 42 -4.28 18.52 5.64
CA ALA A 42 -4.41 17.48 4.62
C ALA A 42 -4.79 16.12 5.25
N THR A 43 -4.21 15.81 6.40
CA THR A 43 -4.50 14.58 7.16
C THR A 43 -5.96 14.50 7.60
N GLU A 44 -6.52 15.58 8.16
CA GLU A 44 -7.92 15.58 8.61
C GLU A 44 -8.88 15.45 7.43
N VAL A 45 -8.63 16.13 6.31
CA VAL A 45 -9.42 15.97 5.08
C VAL A 45 -9.42 14.51 4.59
N MET A 46 -8.26 13.85 4.57
CA MET A 46 -8.17 12.45 4.15
C MET A 46 -8.87 11.49 5.12
N LYS A 47 -8.87 11.77 6.43
CA LYS A 47 -9.64 10.98 7.40
C LYS A 47 -11.14 11.08 7.15
N GLU A 48 -11.64 12.26 6.83
CA GLU A 48 -13.06 12.46 6.47
C GLU A 48 -13.42 11.67 5.21
N ILE A 49 -12.57 11.74 4.18
CA ILE A 49 -12.76 10.98 2.92
C ILE A 49 -12.84 9.47 3.18
N TYR A 50 -11.95 8.94 4.02
CA TYR A 50 -11.88 7.50 4.30
C TYR A 50 -12.75 7.04 5.46
N TYR A 51 -13.43 7.94 6.17
CA TYR A 51 -14.30 7.61 7.30
C TYR A 51 -15.33 6.50 7.00
N PRO A 52 -15.98 6.46 5.82
CA PRO A 52 -16.92 5.37 5.50
C PRO A 52 -16.28 3.98 5.45
N LEU A 53 -14.96 3.88 5.23
CA LEU A 53 -14.25 2.59 5.22
C LEU A 53 -13.86 2.15 6.64
N THR A 54 -13.63 3.09 7.56
CA THR A 54 -13.20 2.77 8.93
C THR A 54 -14.32 2.15 9.77
N THR A 55 -15.58 2.45 9.45
CA THR A 55 -16.75 1.81 10.07
C THR A 55 -16.82 0.31 9.79
N ASN A 56 -16.18 -0.15 8.70
CA ASN A 56 -16.02 -1.57 8.37
C ASN A 56 -14.76 -2.20 9.00
N GLY A 57 -14.07 -1.49 9.89
CA GLY A 57 -12.88 -1.97 10.59
C GLY A 57 -11.56 -1.78 9.82
N THR A 58 -11.57 -1.12 8.67
CA THR A 58 -10.33 -0.77 7.95
C THR A 58 -9.52 0.25 8.78
N PRO A 59 -8.28 -0.08 9.19
CA PRO A 59 -7.43 0.86 9.90
C PRO A 59 -6.82 1.91 8.95
N ILE A 60 -6.71 3.14 9.43
CA ILE A 60 -5.92 4.21 8.80
C ILE A 60 -4.57 4.30 9.52
N LEU A 61 -3.48 4.16 8.77
CA LEU A 61 -2.11 4.29 9.26
C LEU A 61 -1.55 5.64 8.85
N LEU A 62 -1.27 6.49 9.84
CA LEU A 62 -0.65 7.80 9.64
C LEU A 62 0.86 7.70 9.82
N MET A 63 1.61 8.33 8.92
CA MET A 63 3.07 8.39 8.97
C MET A 63 3.59 9.62 8.21
N ASP A 64 4.91 9.80 8.12
CA ASP A 64 5.51 10.83 7.26
C ASP A 64 5.45 10.42 5.77
N GLU A 65 5.61 11.40 4.88
CA GLU A 65 5.50 11.19 3.43
C GLU A 65 6.48 10.12 2.93
N LYS A 66 7.74 10.14 3.41
CA LYS A 66 8.80 9.24 2.94
C LYS A 66 8.54 7.81 3.38
N SER A 67 8.10 7.61 4.62
CA SER A 67 7.72 6.28 5.13
C SER A 67 6.53 5.70 4.35
N SER A 68 5.55 6.53 4.00
CA SER A 68 4.40 6.12 3.19
C SER A 68 4.81 5.68 1.78
N GLU A 69 5.64 6.48 1.11
CA GLU A 69 6.21 6.14 -0.20
C GLU A 69 7.01 4.83 -0.14
N LEU A 70 7.89 4.69 0.85
CA LEU A 70 8.70 3.47 1.02
C LEU A 70 7.83 2.25 1.29
N THR A 71 6.72 2.40 2.02
CA THR A 71 5.81 1.29 2.32
C THR A 71 5.24 0.67 1.05
N LYS A 72 4.95 1.47 0.01
CA LYS A 72 4.49 0.95 -1.29
C LYS A 72 5.56 0.09 -1.95
N TYR A 73 6.80 0.58 -2.02
CA TYR A 73 7.91 -0.16 -2.59
C TYR A 73 8.21 -1.44 -1.80
N ALA A 74 8.26 -1.35 -0.47
CA ALA A 74 8.55 -2.48 0.40
C ALA A 74 7.50 -3.59 0.26
N ALA A 75 6.20 -3.24 0.21
CA ALA A 75 5.13 -4.22 0.05
C ALA A 75 5.22 -4.95 -1.30
N ASN A 76 5.40 -4.21 -2.40
CA ASN A 76 5.49 -4.80 -3.73
C ASN A 76 6.77 -5.64 -3.89
N ALA A 77 7.91 -5.14 -3.39
CA ALA A 77 9.17 -5.87 -3.41
C ALA A 77 9.09 -7.16 -2.60
N PHE A 78 8.49 -7.12 -1.40
CA PHE A 78 8.35 -8.31 -0.57
C PHE A 78 7.42 -9.36 -1.19
N LEU A 79 6.33 -8.92 -1.85
CA LEU A 79 5.45 -9.84 -2.59
C LEU A 79 6.20 -10.52 -3.74
N ALA A 80 6.98 -9.77 -4.51
CA ALA A 80 7.82 -10.32 -5.57
C ALA A 80 8.86 -11.31 -5.00
N THR A 81 9.53 -10.96 -3.90
CA THR A 81 10.49 -11.84 -3.23
C THR A 81 9.86 -13.15 -2.79
N LYS A 82 8.64 -13.14 -2.24
CA LYS A 82 7.94 -14.38 -1.84
C LYS A 82 7.71 -15.30 -3.03
N ILE A 83 7.30 -14.75 -4.17
CA ILE A 83 7.05 -15.53 -5.38
C ILE A 83 8.37 -16.12 -5.89
N THR A 84 9.41 -15.30 -6.04
CA THR A 84 10.73 -15.76 -6.48
C THR A 84 11.30 -16.82 -5.54
N PHE A 85 11.18 -16.62 -4.23
CA PHE A 85 11.65 -17.58 -3.24
C PHE A 85 10.95 -18.94 -3.39
N MET A 86 9.62 -18.96 -3.51
CA MET A 86 8.88 -20.21 -3.69
C MET A 86 9.20 -20.88 -5.02
N ASN A 87 9.41 -20.12 -6.10
CA ASN A 87 9.84 -20.68 -7.37
C ASN A 87 11.21 -21.37 -7.26
N GLU A 88 12.17 -20.77 -6.54
CA GLU A 88 13.48 -21.40 -6.31
C GLU A 88 13.38 -22.67 -5.45
N VAL A 89 12.49 -22.67 -4.44
CA VAL A 89 12.21 -23.89 -3.65
C VAL A 89 11.62 -24.98 -4.54
N ALA A 90 10.66 -24.66 -5.41
CA ALA A 90 10.07 -25.62 -6.36
C ALA A 90 11.12 -26.22 -7.29
N ASN A 91 11.99 -25.38 -7.87
CA ASN A 91 13.10 -25.83 -8.72
C ASN A 91 14.03 -26.80 -7.96
N TYR A 92 14.32 -26.52 -6.68
CA TYR A 92 15.14 -27.40 -5.86
C TYR A 92 14.42 -28.73 -5.54
N CYS A 93 13.11 -28.69 -5.23
CA CYS A 93 12.30 -29.88 -4.99
C CYS A 93 12.33 -30.85 -6.18
N GLU A 94 12.23 -30.35 -7.41
CA GLU A 94 12.32 -31.16 -8.63
C GLU A 94 13.66 -31.92 -8.74
N LEU A 95 14.77 -31.29 -8.34
CA LEU A 95 16.10 -31.90 -8.40
C LEU A 95 16.29 -33.02 -7.37
N VAL A 96 15.64 -32.92 -6.20
CA VAL A 96 15.80 -33.87 -5.09
C VAL A 96 14.67 -34.88 -4.98
N GLY A 97 13.64 -34.77 -5.83
CA GLY A 97 12.46 -35.64 -5.80
C GLY A 97 11.48 -35.32 -4.65
N ALA A 98 11.51 -34.09 -4.14
CA ALA A 98 10.53 -33.59 -3.17
C ALA A 98 9.31 -32.98 -3.88
N ASP A 99 8.19 -32.90 -3.16
CA ASP A 99 6.94 -32.31 -3.63
C ASP A 99 6.77 -30.94 -2.95
N VAL A 100 6.67 -29.85 -3.72
CA VAL A 100 6.58 -28.48 -3.18
C VAL A 100 5.19 -28.16 -2.59
N ASP A 101 4.17 -28.94 -2.97
CA ASP A 101 2.79 -28.73 -2.56
C ASP A 101 2.38 -29.60 -1.35
N LYS A 102 3.26 -30.49 -0.88
CA LYS A 102 3.07 -31.35 0.30
C LYS A 102 3.90 -30.92 1.50
#